data_AF-A0AA41QAB0-F1
#
_entry.id   AF-A0AA41QAB0-F1
#
_cell.length_a   1.000
_cell.length_b   1.000
_cell.length_c   1.000
_cell.angle_alpha   90.00
_cell.angle_beta   90.00
_cell.angle_gamma   90.00
#
_symmetry.space_group_name_H-M   'P 1'
#
loop_
_entity.id
_entity.type
_entity.pdbx_description
1 polymer ?
#
loop_
_entity_poly.entity_id
_entity_poly.type
_entity_poly.pdbx_seq_one_letter_code
_entity_poly.pdbx_strand_id
1 'polypeptide(L)'
;MTPFRAMRRGYESRFEPVEKAVLAKVARDVAALLRDESGLGPAQRPERPWGPDGGPRPATPARPGAGPGGLRAPDDLSALGIPTDGELASLTGMTGVARVPSDPAALRLLPDASKDDPDVAAEFRHLTQADLARSKVTRLENLAELLDPRDAPERAVQQAGRHGAPPPVRVPREDAAAVAGALTDVRLVIAERLRLATDEDVERLTDEVMWDNEAGRDIPAVDDDRAATRFWAGVFVAAGYAQESLVEVMLADLRSGQRTGQPSDDAESDG
;
A
#
# COMPACT_ATOMS: atom_id res chain seq x y z
N MET A 1 10.87 2.32 -16.67
CA MET A 1 11.50 1.59 -15.54
C MET A 1 12.47 0.47 -15.99
N THR A 2 13.48 0.10 -15.17
CA THR A 2 14.36 -1.08 -15.34
C THR A 2 13.92 -2.27 -14.44
N PRO A 3 14.27 -3.53 -14.74
CA PRO A 3 13.95 -4.65 -13.84
C PRO A 3 14.74 -4.56 -12.52
N PHE A 4 14.20 -5.10 -11.44
CA PHE A 4 14.90 -5.21 -10.16
C PHE A 4 16.15 -6.08 -10.25
N ARG A 5 17.21 -5.67 -9.55
CA ARG A 5 18.47 -6.40 -9.44
C ARG A 5 18.89 -6.57 -7.98
N ALA A 6 19.47 -7.72 -7.65
CA ALA A 6 19.99 -7.98 -6.33
C ALA A 6 21.24 -7.12 -6.05
N MET A 7 21.29 -6.56 -4.85
CA MET A 7 22.41 -5.80 -4.30
C MET A 7 22.73 -6.32 -2.90
N ARG A 8 23.89 -5.92 -2.36
CA ARG A 8 24.34 -6.38 -1.02
C ARG A 8 23.35 -6.09 0.11
N ARG A 9 22.52 -5.06 -0.02
CA ARG A 9 21.59 -4.57 1.01
C ARG A 9 20.11 -4.65 0.60
N GLY A 10 19.76 -5.41 -0.45
CA GLY A 10 18.39 -5.48 -0.93
C GLY A 10 18.30 -5.60 -2.45
N TYR A 11 17.24 -5.03 -3.01
CA TYR A 11 16.96 -5.02 -4.43
C TYR A 11 16.90 -3.57 -4.94
N GLU A 12 17.34 -3.35 -6.17
CA GLU A 12 17.39 -2.01 -6.76
C GLU A 12 16.73 -1.99 -8.14
N SER A 13 15.92 -0.97 -8.41
CA SER A 13 15.39 -0.66 -9.74
C SER A 13 15.38 0.85 -9.99
N ARG A 14 15.51 1.25 -11.27
CA ARG A 14 15.35 2.63 -11.72
C ARG A 14 13.95 2.82 -12.28
N PHE A 15 13.28 3.83 -11.74
CA PHE A 15 11.99 4.33 -12.20
C PHE A 15 12.18 5.75 -12.72
N GLU A 16 11.42 6.10 -13.76
CA GLU A 16 11.28 7.48 -14.17
C GLU A 16 10.64 8.32 -13.03
N PRO A 17 10.98 9.61 -12.89
CA PRO A 17 10.40 10.46 -11.85
C PRO A 17 8.88 10.44 -11.84
N VAL A 18 8.26 10.48 -13.04
CA VAL A 18 6.81 10.45 -13.20
C VAL A 18 6.22 9.10 -12.78
N GLU A 19 6.86 7.97 -13.14
CA GLU A 19 6.42 6.63 -12.74
C GLU A 19 6.36 6.50 -11.21
N LYS A 20 7.39 7.01 -10.51
CA LYS A 20 7.44 7.00 -9.04
C LYS A 20 6.31 7.83 -8.44
N ALA A 21 6.15 9.07 -8.89
CA ALA A 21 5.16 9.99 -8.36
C ALA A 21 3.74 9.46 -8.56
N VAL A 22 3.45 8.89 -9.74
CA VAL A 22 2.15 8.27 -10.03
C VAL A 22 1.91 7.06 -9.15
N LEU A 23 2.83 6.08 -9.12
CA LEU A 23 2.65 4.87 -8.29
C LEU A 23 2.52 5.20 -6.80
N ALA A 24 3.29 6.17 -6.30
CA ALA A 24 3.19 6.61 -4.92
C ALA A 24 1.85 7.28 -4.61
N LYS A 25 1.37 8.15 -5.51
CA LYS A 25 0.04 8.76 -5.38
C LYS A 25 -1.04 7.68 -5.34
N VAL A 26 -1.00 6.73 -6.27
CA VAL A 26 -1.98 5.63 -6.35
C VAL A 26 -1.95 4.79 -5.08
N ALA A 27 -0.76 4.43 -4.57
CA ALA A 27 -0.65 3.69 -3.31
C ALA A 27 -1.28 4.45 -2.13
N ARG A 28 -1.11 5.78 -2.06
CA ARG A 28 -1.78 6.63 -1.05
C ARG A 28 -3.30 6.66 -1.24
N ASP A 29 -3.77 6.75 -2.48
CA ASP A 29 -5.21 6.77 -2.79
C ASP A 29 -5.86 5.42 -2.41
N VAL A 30 -5.20 4.29 -2.68
CA VAL A 30 -5.66 2.95 -2.24
C VAL A 30 -5.65 2.82 -0.72
N ALA A 31 -4.61 3.35 -0.04
CA ALA A 31 -4.58 3.37 1.42
C ALA A 31 -5.72 4.21 2.01
N ALA A 32 -6.05 5.35 1.39
CA ALA A 32 -7.17 6.19 1.78
C ALA A 32 -8.52 5.47 1.57
N LEU A 33 -8.71 4.81 0.43
CA LEU A 33 -9.88 3.97 0.15
C LEU A 33 -10.09 2.92 1.24
N LEU A 34 -9.04 2.15 1.58
CA LEU A 34 -9.13 1.11 2.60
C LEU A 34 -9.46 1.67 4.00
N ARG A 35 -8.96 2.87 4.34
CA ARG A 35 -9.28 3.50 5.61
C ARG A 35 -10.76 3.85 5.71
N ASP A 36 -11.28 4.49 4.67
CA ASP A 36 -12.68 4.91 4.61
C ASP A 36 -13.61 3.70 4.70
N GLU A 37 -13.38 2.71 3.85
CA GLU A 37 -14.19 1.48 3.77
C GLU A 37 -14.11 0.61 5.03
N SER A 38 -13.00 0.70 5.78
CA SER A 38 -12.81 -0.06 7.03
C SER A 38 -13.11 0.76 8.30
N GLY A 39 -13.54 2.01 8.17
CA GLY A 39 -13.76 2.91 9.31
C GLY A 39 -12.50 3.17 10.15
N LEU A 40 -11.32 3.02 9.56
CA LEU A 40 -10.07 3.35 10.23
C LEU A 40 -9.93 4.88 10.29
N GLY A 41 -9.69 5.40 11.49
CA GLY A 41 -9.42 6.84 11.68
C GLY A 41 -8.23 7.34 10.84
N PRO A 42 -8.04 8.67 10.75
CA PRO A 42 -6.92 9.25 10.01
C PRO A 42 -5.59 8.68 10.49
N ALA A 43 -4.59 8.62 9.60
CA ALA A 43 -3.22 8.23 9.95
C ALA A 43 -2.82 8.89 11.26
N GLN A 44 -2.58 8.09 12.29
CA GLN A 44 -1.93 8.59 13.50
C GLN A 44 -0.54 9.03 13.07
N ARG A 45 -0.34 10.34 12.93
CA ARG A 45 1.01 10.90 12.80
C ARG A 45 1.73 10.45 14.07
N PRO A 46 2.92 9.82 13.99
CA PRO A 46 3.63 9.43 15.21
C PRO A 46 3.72 10.66 16.10
N GLU A 47 3.08 10.60 17.27
CA GLU A 47 3.09 11.71 18.20
C GLU A 47 4.55 12.02 18.50
N ARG A 48 5.01 13.21 18.15
CA ARG A 48 6.30 13.67 18.63
C ARG A 48 6.11 13.91 20.13
N PRO A 49 6.82 13.21 21.03
CA PRO A 49 6.65 13.39 22.48
C PRO A 49 6.99 14.81 22.93
N TRP A 50 7.64 15.57 22.05
CA TRP A 50 8.19 16.90 22.27
C TRP A 50 7.49 17.90 21.35
N GLY A 51 7.12 19.06 21.90
CA GLY A 51 6.59 20.18 21.14
C GLY A 51 7.64 20.79 20.18
N PRO A 52 7.25 21.74 19.33
CA PRO A 52 8.17 22.42 18.40
C PRO A 52 9.34 23.11 19.12
N ASP A 53 9.18 23.41 20.41
CA ASP A 53 10.21 24.06 21.26
C ASP A 53 11.06 23.07 22.06
N GLY A 54 10.93 21.74 21.83
CA GLY A 54 11.71 20.71 22.53
C GLY A 54 11.30 20.43 23.98
N GLY A 55 10.25 21.07 24.49
CA GLY A 55 9.65 20.76 25.79
C GLY A 55 8.59 19.65 25.72
N PRO A 56 8.32 18.92 26.82
CA PRO A 56 7.19 18.00 26.89
C PRO A 56 5.88 18.77 26.68
N ARG A 57 4.99 18.23 25.82
CA ARG A 57 3.71 18.89 25.53
C ARG A 57 2.86 18.97 26.81
N PRO A 58 2.27 20.14 27.14
CA PRO A 58 1.32 20.22 28.25
C PRO A 58 0.11 19.34 27.94
N ALA A 59 -0.31 18.53 28.91
CA ALA A 59 -1.56 17.79 28.84
C ALA A 59 -2.71 18.77 28.56
N THR A 60 -3.55 18.47 27.57
CA THR A 60 -4.72 19.29 27.26
C THR A 60 -5.56 19.45 28.53
N PRO A 61 -5.85 20.69 28.99
CA PRO A 61 -6.63 20.86 30.21
C PRO A 61 -8.04 20.31 29.97
N ALA A 62 -8.49 19.44 30.88
CA ALA A 62 -9.88 19.01 30.95
C ALA A 62 -10.79 20.24 31.12
N ARG A 63 -11.78 20.40 30.23
CA ARG A 63 -12.73 21.52 30.29
C ARG A 63 -13.58 21.40 31.56
N PRO A 64 -13.82 22.50 32.30
CA PRO A 64 -14.67 22.46 33.47
C PRO A 64 -16.16 22.62 33.08
N GLY A 65 -16.97 21.63 33.46
CA GLY A 65 -18.34 21.82 33.96
C GLY A 65 -19.53 21.64 33.00
N ALA A 66 -20.40 20.67 33.32
CA ALA A 66 -21.86 20.82 33.36
C ALA A 66 -22.46 19.75 34.31
N GLY A 67 -23.36 20.16 35.20
CA GLY A 67 -23.83 19.40 36.37
C GLY A 67 -24.73 18.18 36.10
N PRO A 68 -25.13 17.44 37.15
CA PRO A 68 -25.84 16.16 37.01
C PRO A 68 -27.34 16.39 36.83
N GLY A 69 -27.94 15.82 35.78
CA GLY A 69 -29.40 15.56 35.80
C GLY A 69 -30.25 15.89 34.57
N GLY A 70 -29.73 15.85 33.33
CA GLY A 70 -30.60 15.95 32.14
C GLY A 70 -30.10 15.09 30.99
N LEU A 71 -30.92 14.14 30.52
CA LEU A 71 -30.69 13.43 29.26
C LEU A 71 -30.87 14.42 28.10
N ARG A 72 -29.82 14.65 27.31
CA ARG A 72 -29.80 15.52 26.14
C ARG A 72 -30.14 14.75 24.86
N ALA A 73 -30.55 15.50 23.83
CA ALA A 73 -30.95 14.97 22.53
C ALA A 73 -29.77 14.29 21.77
N PRO A 74 -30.04 13.34 20.85
CA PRO A 74 -29.03 12.50 20.20
C PRO A 74 -27.99 13.26 19.36
N ASP A 75 -28.34 14.46 18.89
CA ASP A 75 -27.48 15.28 18.03
C ASP A 75 -26.38 16.03 18.81
N ASP A 76 -26.36 15.95 20.14
CA ASP A 76 -25.40 16.62 21.03
C ASP A 76 -24.21 15.70 21.43
N LEU A 77 -24.14 14.47 20.89
CA LEU A 77 -23.18 13.43 21.28
C LEU A 77 -21.73 13.69 20.79
N SER A 78 -21.55 14.48 19.73
CA SER A 78 -20.22 14.85 19.22
C SER A 78 -19.44 15.79 20.16
N ALA A 79 -20.12 16.43 21.11
CA ALA A 79 -19.52 17.39 22.04
C ALA A 79 -19.07 16.78 23.39
N LEU A 80 -19.40 15.52 23.65
CA LEU A 80 -19.16 14.84 24.93
C LEU A 80 -17.77 14.23 25.10
N GLY A 81 -16.90 14.33 24.08
CA GLY A 81 -15.61 13.62 24.11
C GLY A 81 -15.78 12.10 24.20
N ILE A 82 -16.92 11.57 23.75
CA ILE A 82 -17.11 10.14 23.53
C ILE A 82 -16.14 9.76 22.41
N PRO A 83 -15.23 8.80 22.62
CA PRO A 83 -14.30 8.42 21.59
C PRO A 83 -15.10 7.92 20.39
N THR A 84 -14.69 8.35 19.19
CA THR A 84 -15.21 7.81 17.92
C THR A 84 -15.07 6.30 17.89
N ASP A 85 -15.82 5.61 17.03
CA ASP A 85 -15.68 4.15 16.85
C ASP A 85 -14.22 3.73 16.63
N GLY A 86 -13.43 4.55 15.93
CA GLY A 86 -12.00 4.31 15.72
C GLY A 86 -11.12 4.51 16.97
N GLU A 87 -11.47 5.46 17.84
CA GLU A 87 -10.79 5.67 19.13
C GLU A 87 -11.20 4.60 20.15
N LEU A 88 -12.47 4.19 20.18
CA LEU A 88 -12.94 3.07 21.00
C LEU A 88 -12.26 1.75 20.61
N ALA A 89 -12.10 1.51 19.31
CA ALA A 89 -11.41 0.33 18.80
C ALA A 89 -9.92 0.30 19.21
N SER A 90 -9.29 1.48 19.23
CA SER A 90 -7.89 1.61 19.67
C SER A 90 -7.72 1.39 21.18
N LEU A 91 -8.72 1.74 21.99
CA LEU A 91 -8.68 1.64 23.47
C LEU A 91 -9.05 0.25 23.99
N THR A 92 -9.95 -0.47 23.31
CA THR A 92 -10.49 -1.76 23.78
C THR A 92 -9.80 -2.97 23.17
N GLY A 93 -9.01 -2.79 22.11
CA GLY A 93 -8.49 -3.90 21.31
C GLY A 93 -9.58 -4.66 20.54
N MET A 94 -10.84 -4.24 20.66
CA MET A 94 -11.91 -4.69 19.77
C MET A 94 -11.72 -3.96 18.44
N THR A 95 -11.32 -4.72 17.43
CA THR A 95 -11.30 -4.26 16.04
C THR A 95 -12.66 -3.64 15.72
N GLY A 96 -12.64 -2.43 15.15
CA GLY A 96 -13.84 -1.59 14.97
C GLY A 96 -15.01 -2.29 14.29
N VAL A 97 -16.19 -1.65 14.28
CA VAL A 97 -17.41 -2.21 13.70
C VAL A 97 -17.11 -2.77 12.30
N ALA A 98 -17.20 -4.09 12.14
CA ALA A 98 -16.97 -4.72 10.84
C ALA A 98 -18.00 -4.19 9.85
N ARG A 99 -17.51 -3.53 8.80
CA ARG A 99 -18.32 -2.99 7.71
C ARG A 99 -18.05 -3.84 6.48
N VAL A 100 -19.10 -4.25 5.80
CA VAL A 100 -18.95 -4.77 4.44
C VAL A 100 -18.52 -3.58 3.57
N PRO A 101 -17.35 -3.66 2.90
CA PRO A 101 -16.95 -2.60 1.99
C PRO A 101 -18.02 -2.40 0.91
N SER A 102 -18.40 -1.15 0.68
CA SER A 102 -19.35 -0.76 -0.37
C SER A 102 -18.67 -0.65 -1.74
N ASP A 103 -17.37 -0.36 -1.76
CA ASP A 103 -16.58 -0.25 -2.97
C ASP A 103 -16.13 -1.64 -3.48
N PRO A 104 -16.42 -2.01 -4.75
CA PRO A 104 -15.98 -3.28 -5.32
C PRO A 104 -14.46 -3.52 -5.27
N ALA A 105 -13.66 -2.46 -5.36
CA ALA A 105 -12.20 -2.58 -5.27
C ALA A 105 -11.77 -2.89 -3.84
N ALA A 106 -12.43 -2.29 -2.85
CA ALA A 106 -12.17 -2.59 -1.44
C ALA A 106 -12.62 -4.01 -1.08
N LEU A 107 -13.74 -4.51 -1.63
CA LEU A 107 -14.16 -5.91 -1.51
C LEU A 107 -13.10 -6.87 -2.08
N ARG A 108 -12.47 -6.52 -3.20
CA ARG A 108 -11.37 -7.31 -3.78
C ARG A 108 -10.14 -7.35 -2.88
N LEU A 109 -9.87 -6.26 -2.15
CA LEU A 109 -8.74 -6.16 -1.22
C LEU A 109 -9.01 -6.83 0.13
N LEU A 110 -10.26 -6.87 0.56
CA LEU A 110 -10.73 -7.44 1.81
C LEU A 110 -11.78 -8.55 1.52
N PRO A 111 -11.37 -9.67 0.89
CA PRO A 111 -12.31 -10.71 0.50
C PRO A 111 -12.91 -11.39 1.73
N ASP A 112 -14.13 -11.89 1.57
CA ASP A 112 -14.78 -12.68 2.61
C ASP A 112 -14.01 -13.97 2.90
N ALA A 113 -13.90 -14.29 4.19
CA ALA A 113 -13.25 -15.52 4.65
C ALA A 113 -14.03 -16.79 4.25
N SER A 114 -15.33 -16.66 3.98
CA SER A 114 -16.19 -17.72 3.48
C SER A 114 -17.12 -17.19 2.39
N LYS A 115 -17.21 -17.90 1.27
CA LYS A 115 -18.14 -17.57 0.16
C LYS A 115 -19.50 -18.23 0.34
N ASP A 116 -19.55 -19.34 1.07
CA ASP A 116 -20.71 -20.21 1.16
C ASP A 116 -21.46 -20.03 2.50
N ASP A 117 -20.83 -19.38 3.47
CA ASP A 117 -21.38 -19.18 4.82
C ASP A 117 -21.27 -17.70 5.24
N PRO A 118 -22.39 -16.93 5.18
CA PRO A 118 -22.39 -15.51 5.51
C PRO A 118 -22.18 -15.23 7.00
N ASP A 119 -22.52 -16.17 7.89
CA ASP A 119 -22.36 -16.01 9.34
C ASP A 119 -20.88 -16.15 9.72
N VAL A 120 -20.20 -17.15 9.15
CA VAL A 120 -18.74 -17.30 9.27
C VAL A 120 -18.02 -16.09 8.68
N ALA A 121 -18.44 -15.61 7.50
CA ALA A 121 -17.86 -14.42 6.91
C ALA A 121 -18.02 -13.19 7.83
N ALA A 122 -19.18 -13.02 8.47
CA ALA A 122 -19.43 -11.92 9.41
C ALA A 122 -18.55 -12.00 10.67
N GLU A 123 -18.39 -13.19 11.25
CA GLU A 123 -17.53 -13.40 12.43
C GLU A 123 -16.05 -13.13 12.10
N PHE A 124 -15.55 -13.64 10.98
CA PHE A 124 -14.18 -13.36 10.54
C PHE A 124 -13.96 -11.87 10.27
N ARG A 125 -14.93 -11.19 9.65
CA ARG A 125 -14.85 -9.73 9.44
C ARG A 125 -14.74 -9.00 10.78
N HIS A 126 -15.59 -9.35 11.74
CA HIS A 126 -15.58 -8.77 13.07
C HIS A 126 -14.22 -8.92 13.76
N LEU A 127 -13.62 -10.11 13.67
CA LEU A 127 -12.39 -10.44 14.39
C LEU A 127 -11.10 -10.00 13.68
N THR A 128 -11.09 -9.91 12.34
CA THR A 128 -9.81 -9.83 11.60
C THR A 128 -9.75 -8.74 10.53
N GLN A 129 -10.88 -8.25 10.03
CA GLN A 129 -10.87 -7.34 8.87
C GLN A 129 -10.15 -6.03 9.18
N ALA A 130 -10.33 -5.46 10.38
CA ALA A 130 -9.68 -4.20 10.74
C ALA A 130 -8.16 -4.34 10.82
N ASP A 131 -7.66 -5.49 11.30
CA ASP A 131 -6.22 -5.78 11.37
C ASP A 131 -5.64 -6.02 9.98
N LEU A 132 -6.35 -6.76 9.12
CA LEU A 132 -5.99 -6.94 7.72
C LEU A 132 -5.94 -5.60 6.98
N ALA A 133 -6.97 -4.77 7.14
CA ALA A 133 -7.04 -3.44 6.55
C ALA A 133 -5.90 -2.55 7.04
N ARG A 134 -5.61 -2.53 8.35
CA ARG A 134 -4.50 -1.76 8.93
C ARG A 134 -3.15 -2.20 8.38
N SER A 135 -2.95 -3.51 8.23
CA SER A 135 -1.72 -4.08 7.63
C SER A 135 -1.56 -3.66 6.18
N LYS A 136 -2.64 -3.75 5.36
CA LYS A 136 -2.64 -3.30 3.97
C LYS A 136 -2.38 -1.80 3.84
N VAL A 137 -3.05 -0.98 4.64
CA VAL A 137 -2.85 0.48 4.70
C VAL A 137 -1.40 0.81 5.02
N THR A 138 -0.84 0.23 6.08
CA THR A 138 0.56 0.46 6.48
C THR A 138 1.53 0.11 5.35
N ARG A 139 1.30 -1.04 4.70
CA ARG A 139 2.14 -1.52 3.60
C ARG A 139 2.08 -0.61 2.37
N LEU A 140 0.90 -0.11 2.01
CA LEU A 140 0.69 0.83 0.91
C LEU A 140 1.33 2.21 1.19
N GLU A 141 1.22 2.69 2.43
CA GLU A 141 1.88 3.93 2.85
C GLU A 141 3.40 3.81 2.82
N ASN A 142 3.95 2.67 3.26
CA ASN A 142 5.38 2.39 3.17
C ASN A 142 5.85 2.32 1.71
N LEU A 143 5.07 1.71 0.81
CA LEU A 143 5.36 1.73 -0.63
C LEU A 143 5.39 3.17 -1.17
N ALA A 144 4.40 3.99 -0.81
CA ALA A 144 4.34 5.36 -1.28
C ALA A 144 5.53 6.19 -0.77
N GLU A 145 5.92 6.03 0.50
CA GLU A 145 7.06 6.72 1.09
C GLU A 145 8.39 6.25 0.48
N LEU A 146 8.51 4.96 0.14
CA LEU A 146 9.68 4.41 -0.56
C LEU A 146 9.85 5.04 -1.96
N LEU A 147 8.76 5.21 -2.70
CA LEU A 147 8.78 5.69 -4.08
C LEU A 147 8.92 7.21 -4.18
N ASP A 148 8.22 7.92 -3.30
CA ASP A 148 8.13 9.39 -3.28
C ASP A 148 8.14 9.87 -1.82
N PRO A 149 9.32 9.96 -1.18
CA PRO A 149 9.40 10.39 0.20
C PRO A 149 8.87 11.81 0.36
N ARG A 150 8.00 12.07 1.35
CA ARG A 150 7.38 13.41 1.50
C ARG A 150 8.39 14.52 1.83
N ASP A 151 9.52 14.15 2.45
CA ASP A 151 10.62 15.06 2.78
C ASP A 151 11.71 15.09 1.66
N ALA A 152 11.42 14.51 0.48
CA ALA A 152 12.35 14.46 -0.64
C ALA A 152 12.78 15.80 -1.25
N PRO A 153 11.98 16.89 -1.34
CA PRO A 153 12.44 18.08 -2.06
C PRO A 153 13.73 18.70 -1.49
N GLU A 154 13.97 18.59 -0.18
CA GLU A 154 15.23 19.04 0.44
C GLU A 154 16.39 18.06 0.19
N ARG A 155 16.11 16.74 0.14
CA ARG A 155 17.13 15.69 -0.04
C ARG A 155 17.48 15.41 -1.50
N ALA A 156 16.56 15.61 -2.43
CA ALA A 156 16.75 15.40 -3.87
C ALA A 156 17.75 16.40 -4.46
N VAL A 157 17.76 17.64 -3.97
CA VAL A 157 18.77 18.66 -4.32
C VAL A 157 20.17 18.24 -3.85
N GLN A 158 20.25 17.51 -2.73
CA GLN A 158 21.52 17.05 -2.13
C GLN A 158 21.99 15.69 -2.67
N GLN A 159 21.08 14.88 -3.22
CA GLN A 159 21.34 13.51 -3.69
C GLN A 159 21.24 13.34 -5.20
N ALA A 160 20.96 14.41 -5.95
CA ALA A 160 21.14 14.43 -7.39
C ALA A 160 22.56 13.94 -7.68
N GLY A 161 22.69 12.77 -8.31
CA GLY A 161 23.99 12.21 -8.64
C GLY A 161 24.75 13.16 -9.58
N ARG A 162 26.00 12.82 -9.88
CA ARG A 162 26.94 13.61 -10.72
C ARG A 162 26.42 14.02 -12.12
N HIS A 163 25.23 13.56 -12.52
CA HIS A 163 24.58 13.78 -13.82
C HIS A 163 23.07 14.14 -13.73
N GLY A 164 22.52 14.47 -12.55
CA GLY A 164 21.12 14.89 -12.42
C GLY A 164 20.06 13.79 -12.52
N ALA A 165 20.44 12.52 -12.72
CA ALA A 165 19.51 11.40 -12.70
C ALA A 165 19.01 11.11 -11.27
N PRO A 166 17.72 10.80 -11.08
CA PRO A 166 17.18 10.50 -9.77
C PRO A 166 17.80 9.22 -9.19
N PRO A 167 17.92 9.12 -7.85
CA PRO A 167 18.41 7.91 -7.24
C PRO A 167 17.49 6.71 -7.56
N PRO A 168 18.07 5.51 -7.67
CA PRO A 168 17.31 4.28 -7.86
C PRO A 168 16.48 3.96 -6.61
N VAL A 169 15.35 3.29 -6.80
CA VAL A 169 14.53 2.76 -5.70
C VAL A 169 15.24 1.55 -5.11
N ARG A 170 15.43 1.54 -3.79
CA ARG A 170 16.11 0.46 -3.06
C ARG A 170 15.13 -0.19 -2.09
N VAL A 171 14.84 -1.46 -2.28
CA VAL A 171 13.94 -2.26 -1.44
C VAL A 171 14.79 -3.15 -0.53
N PRO A 172 14.79 -2.96 0.80
CA PRO A 172 15.42 -3.88 1.74
C PRO A 172 14.87 -5.31 1.57
N ARG A 173 15.66 -6.34 1.91
CA ARG A 173 15.25 -7.73 1.68
C ARG A 173 14.03 -8.10 2.52
N GLU A 174 14.02 -7.63 3.76
CA GLU A 174 12.96 -7.76 4.74
C GLU A 174 11.63 -7.13 4.28
N ASP A 175 11.70 -6.07 3.46
CA ASP A 175 10.53 -5.34 2.98
C ASP A 175 10.02 -5.85 1.61
N ALA A 176 10.79 -6.69 0.92
CA ALA A 176 10.51 -7.05 -0.47
C ALA A 176 9.15 -7.74 -0.67
N ALA A 177 8.78 -8.65 0.24
CA ALA A 177 7.47 -9.30 0.21
C ALA A 177 6.33 -8.29 0.45
N ALA A 178 6.56 -7.32 1.34
CA ALA A 178 5.59 -6.26 1.62
C ALA A 178 5.43 -5.32 0.40
N VAL A 179 6.52 -4.95 -0.27
CA VAL A 179 6.48 -4.15 -1.51
C VAL A 179 5.74 -4.89 -2.62
N ALA A 180 6.02 -6.18 -2.84
CA ALA A 180 5.31 -7.00 -3.83
C ALA A 180 3.81 -7.12 -3.51
N GLY A 181 3.45 -7.25 -2.22
CA GLY A 181 2.07 -7.26 -1.76
C GLY A 181 1.35 -5.93 -2.00
N ALA A 182 1.98 -4.79 -1.74
CA ALA A 182 1.38 -3.48 -2.04
C ALA A 182 1.19 -3.25 -3.55
N LEU A 183 2.15 -3.68 -4.39
CA LEU A 183 1.99 -3.62 -5.84
C LEU A 183 0.81 -4.49 -6.31
N THR A 184 0.61 -5.64 -5.68
CA THR A 184 -0.57 -6.49 -5.91
C THR A 184 -1.87 -5.76 -5.55
N ASP A 185 -1.93 -5.14 -4.36
CA ASP A 185 -3.11 -4.39 -3.93
C ASP A 185 -3.44 -3.24 -4.91
N VAL A 186 -2.42 -2.48 -5.35
CA VAL A 186 -2.58 -1.43 -6.36
C VAL A 186 -3.16 -1.99 -7.67
N ARG A 187 -2.60 -3.10 -8.16
CA ARG A 187 -3.08 -3.75 -9.39
C ARG A 187 -4.51 -4.23 -9.28
N LEU A 188 -4.91 -4.77 -8.13
CA LEU A 188 -6.29 -5.23 -7.90
C LEU A 188 -7.29 -4.07 -7.99
N VAL A 189 -6.95 -2.90 -7.41
CA VAL A 189 -7.82 -1.72 -7.52
C VAL A 189 -7.90 -1.22 -8.95
N ILE A 190 -6.77 -1.09 -9.64
CA ILE A 190 -6.77 -0.61 -11.03
C ILE A 190 -7.51 -1.59 -11.94
N ALA A 191 -7.31 -2.91 -11.77
CA ALA A 191 -8.04 -3.94 -12.51
C ALA A 191 -9.56 -3.81 -12.33
N GLU A 192 -10.04 -3.60 -11.10
CA GLU A 192 -11.46 -3.40 -10.83
C GLU A 192 -12.00 -2.14 -11.56
N ARG A 193 -11.25 -1.03 -11.50
CA ARG A 193 -11.66 0.23 -12.16
C ARG A 193 -11.64 0.13 -13.69
N LEU A 194 -10.71 -0.64 -14.23
CA LEU A 194 -10.63 -0.98 -15.66
C LEU A 194 -11.59 -2.11 -16.07
N ARG A 195 -12.31 -2.71 -15.11
CA ARG A 195 -13.22 -3.86 -15.30
C ARG A 195 -12.54 -5.07 -15.94
N LEU A 196 -11.30 -5.36 -15.53
CA LEU A 196 -10.57 -6.56 -15.94
C LEU A 196 -11.08 -7.74 -15.09
N ALA A 197 -11.92 -8.57 -15.69
CA ALA A 197 -12.57 -9.68 -15.00
C ALA A 197 -11.84 -11.01 -15.21
N THR A 198 -11.13 -11.16 -16.33
CA THR A 198 -10.50 -12.40 -16.76
C THR A 198 -9.02 -12.19 -17.07
N ASP A 199 -8.26 -13.29 -17.10
CA ASP A 199 -6.86 -13.28 -17.52
C ASP A 199 -6.73 -12.82 -19.00
N GLU A 200 -7.70 -13.18 -19.85
CA GLU A 200 -7.75 -12.72 -21.25
C GLU A 200 -7.91 -11.20 -21.37
N ASP A 201 -8.68 -10.56 -20.47
CA ASP A 201 -8.77 -9.10 -20.43
C ASP A 201 -7.43 -8.45 -20.09
N VAL A 202 -6.68 -9.07 -19.16
CA VAL A 202 -5.36 -8.61 -18.73
C VAL A 202 -4.32 -8.77 -19.84
N GLU A 203 -4.30 -9.92 -20.52
CA GLU A 203 -3.40 -10.19 -21.65
C GLU A 203 -3.65 -9.18 -22.78
N ARG A 204 -4.91 -9.03 -23.20
CA ARG A 204 -5.28 -8.09 -24.27
C ARG A 204 -4.88 -6.65 -23.94
N LEU A 205 -5.11 -6.21 -22.70
CA LEU A 205 -4.71 -4.87 -22.25
C LEU A 205 -3.19 -4.70 -22.28
N THR A 206 -2.45 -5.70 -21.83
CA THR A 206 -0.99 -5.67 -21.77
C THR A 206 -0.41 -5.59 -23.17
N ASP A 207 -0.91 -6.39 -24.10
CA ASP A 207 -0.50 -6.36 -25.51
C ASP A 207 -0.79 -5.00 -26.16
N GLU A 208 -1.96 -4.41 -25.90
CA GLU A 208 -2.31 -3.07 -26.41
C GLU A 208 -1.32 -2.00 -25.90
N VAL A 209 -1.03 -2.00 -24.61
CA VAL A 209 -0.08 -1.05 -23.99
C VAL A 209 1.34 -1.25 -24.53
N MET A 210 1.78 -2.49 -24.67
CA MET A 210 3.12 -2.81 -25.20
C MET A 210 3.26 -2.37 -26.66
N TRP A 211 2.24 -2.63 -27.49
CA TRP A 211 2.21 -2.16 -28.86
C TRP A 211 2.18 -0.63 -28.94
N ASP A 212 1.36 0.05 -28.15
CA ASP A 212 1.30 1.53 -28.09
C ASP A 212 2.68 2.13 -27.78
N ASN A 213 3.38 1.57 -26.78
CA ASN A 213 4.73 1.98 -26.38
C ASN A 213 5.76 1.74 -27.49
N GLU A 214 5.76 0.57 -28.13
CA GLU A 214 6.69 0.24 -29.21
C GLU A 214 6.47 1.12 -30.45
N ALA A 215 5.21 1.43 -30.75
CA ALA A 215 4.84 2.30 -31.86
C ALA A 215 5.11 3.80 -31.58
N GLY A 216 5.62 4.16 -30.39
CA GLY A 216 5.88 5.54 -30.00
C GLY A 216 4.61 6.41 -30.01
N ARG A 217 3.45 5.80 -29.76
CA ARG A 217 2.19 6.54 -29.72
C ARG A 217 2.11 7.27 -28.38
N ASP A 218 2.36 8.57 -28.42
CA ASP A 218 2.14 9.44 -27.27
C ASP A 218 0.70 9.33 -26.79
N ILE A 219 0.49 9.33 -25.47
CA ILE A 219 -0.84 9.45 -24.86
C ILE A 219 -1.41 10.79 -25.35
N PRO A 220 -2.48 10.80 -26.16
CA PRO A 220 -3.07 12.06 -26.59
C PRO A 220 -3.52 12.82 -25.36
N ALA A 221 -3.10 14.09 -25.21
CA ALA A 221 -3.53 14.98 -24.13
C ALA A 221 -4.99 15.47 -24.33
N VAL A 222 -5.88 14.55 -24.69
CA VAL A 222 -7.30 14.77 -24.86
C VAL A 222 -7.98 14.32 -23.58
N ASP A 223 -8.67 15.23 -22.92
CA ASP A 223 -9.40 14.97 -21.67
C ASP A 223 -10.70 14.20 -21.99
N ASP A 224 -10.55 12.91 -22.27
CA ASP A 224 -11.64 11.97 -22.55
C ASP A 224 -11.38 10.64 -21.83
N ASP A 225 -12.44 9.88 -21.58
CA ASP A 225 -12.43 8.61 -20.82
C ASP A 225 -11.41 7.60 -21.39
N ARG A 226 -11.16 7.68 -22.70
CA ARG A 226 -10.20 6.83 -23.39
C ARG A 226 -8.74 7.15 -23.06
N ALA A 227 -8.39 8.41 -22.82
CA ALA A 227 -7.05 8.79 -22.39
C ALA A 227 -6.79 8.36 -20.94
N ALA A 228 -7.79 8.56 -20.06
CA ALA A 228 -7.73 8.08 -18.68
C ALA A 228 -7.58 6.54 -18.63
N THR A 229 -8.35 5.80 -19.43
CA THR A 229 -8.25 4.34 -19.51
C THR A 229 -6.85 3.89 -19.91
N ARG A 230 -6.24 4.49 -20.94
CA ARG A 230 -4.88 4.17 -21.37
C ARG A 230 -3.83 4.51 -20.32
N PHE A 231 -3.97 5.65 -19.65
CA PHE A 231 -3.09 6.02 -18.56
C PHE A 231 -3.11 4.95 -17.45
N TRP A 232 -4.31 4.56 -16.99
CA TRP A 232 -4.46 3.54 -15.96
C TRP A 232 -3.99 2.15 -16.42
N ALA A 233 -4.17 1.81 -17.70
CA ALA A 233 -3.61 0.59 -18.30
C ALA A 233 -2.08 0.58 -18.23
N GLY A 234 -1.43 1.70 -18.57
CA GLY A 234 0.01 1.86 -18.44
C GLY A 234 0.50 1.70 -17.00
N VAL A 235 -0.21 2.30 -16.03
CA VAL A 235 0.12 2.14 -14.60
C VAL A 235 -0.06 0.68 -14.14
N PHE A 236 -1.11 -0.01 -14.59
CA PHE A 236 -1.37 -1.42 -14.28
C PHE A 236 -0.23 -2.32 -14.78
N VAL A 237 0.17 -2.15 -16.04
CA VAL A 237 1.28 -2.92 -16.66
C VAL A 237 2.61 -2.61 -15.98
N ALA A 238 2.89 -1.33 -15.69
CA ALA A 238 4.10 -0.93 -14.98
C ALA A 238 4.17 -1.52 -13.56
N ALA A 239 3.07 -1.50 -12.80
CA ALA A 239 3.01 -2.15 -11.49
C ALA A 239 3.22 -3.68 -11.58
N GLY A 240 2.69 -4.31 -12.63
CA GLY A 240 2.90 -5.73 -12.93
C GLY A 240 4.36 -6.07 -13.18
N TYR A 241 5.01 -5.33 -14.08
CA TYR A 241 6.43 -5.50 -14.39
C TYR A 241 7.34 -5.26 -13.17
N ALA A 242 7.03 -4.24 -12.35
CA ALA A 242 7.76 -3.98 -11.12
C ALA A 242 7.66 -5.16 -10.13
N GLN A 243 6.44 -5.70 -9.96
CA GLN A 243 6.18 -6.83 -9.08
C GLN A 243 6.88 -8.11 -9.58
N GLU A 244 6.71 -8.44 -10.86
CA GLU A 244 7.30 -9.63 -11.48
C GLU A 244 8.81 -9.63 -11.33
N SER A 245 9.48 -8.56 -11.77
CA SER A 245 10.93 -8.48 -11.69
C SER A 245 11.46 -8.49 -10.24
N LEU A 246 10.71 -7.96 -9.27
CA LEU A 246 11.05 -8.05 -7.85
C LEU A 246 10.92 -9.50 -7.33
N VAL A 247 9.81 -10.18 -7.65
CA VAL A 247 9.58 -11.56 -7.22
C VAL A 247 10.60 -12.51 -7.84
N GLU A 248 10.91 -12.34 -9.13
CA GLU A 248 11.94 -13.14 -9.81
C GLU A 248 13.29 -13.06 -9.10
N VAL A 249 13.74 -11.85 -8.75
CA VAL A 249 15.02 -11.68 -8.07
C VAL A 249 14.98 -12.17 -6.61
N MET A 250 13.83 -12.08 -5.92
CA MET A 250 13.64 -12.68 -4.60
C MET A 250 13.77 -14.21 -4.65
N LEU A 251 13.15 -14.86 -5.65
CA LEU A 251 13.22 -16.31 -5.83
C LEU A 251 14.65 -16.76 -6.21
N ALA A 252 15.34 -15.99 -7.04
CA ALA A 252 16.75 -16.25 -7.36
C ALA A 252 17.64 -16.20 -6.11
N ASP A 253 17.44 -15.20 -5.24
CA ASP A 253 18.19 -15.02 -3.99
C ASP A 253 17.92 -16.18 -3.01
N LEU A 254 16.66 -16.59 -2.83
CA LEU A 254 16.28 -17.75 -2.01
C LEU A 254 16.95 -19.05 -2.48
N ARG A 255 16.96 -19.32 -3.80
CA ARG A 255 17.64 -20.49 -4.38
C ARG A 255 19.16 -20.41 -4.23
N SER A 256 19.74 -19.22 -4.14
CA SER A 256 21.18 -19.06 -3.91
C SER A 256 21.55 -19.33 -2.45
N GLY A 257 20.74 -18.85 -1.50
CA GLY A 257 20.94 -19.10 -0.07
C GLY A 257 20.82 -20.58 0.33
N GLN A 258 19.88 -21.32 -0.30
CA GLN A 258 19.74 -22.77 -0.08
C GLN A 258 20.97 -23.56 -0.57
N ARG A 259 21.61 -23.13 -1.66
CA ARG A 259 22.81 -23.80 -2.20
C ARG A 259 24.06 -23.59 -1.35
N THR A 260 24.14 -22.51 -0.58
CA THR A 260 25.24 -22.26 0.36
C THR A 260 25.05 -23.00 1.70
N GLY A 261 23.82 -23.44 2.01
CA GLY A 261 23.49 -24.13 3.26
C GLY A 261 23.46 -25.66 3.19
N GLN A 262 23.61 -26.27 2.01
CA GLN A 262 23.68 -27.73 1.86
C GLN A 262 25.11 -28.20 2.20
N PRO A 263 25.33 -29.04 3.24
CA PRO A 263 26.63 -29.67 3.43
C PRO A 263 26.91 -30.59 2.23
N SER A 264 28.11 -30.47 1.66
CA SER A 264 28.62 -31.37 0.63
C SER A 264 28.75 -32.77 1.23
N ASP A 265 27.84 -33.69 0.87
CA ASP A 265 27.86 -35.11 1.26
C ASP A 265 28.91 -35.93 0.47
N ASP A 266 29.92 -35.27 -0.12
CA ASP A 266 30.95 -35.90 -0.95
C ASP A 266 32.23 -36.23 -0.15
N ALA A 267 32.10 -36.54 1.14
CA ALA A 267 33.22 -36.97 1.98
C ALA A 267 32.98 -38.36 2.57
N GLU A 268 32.64 -39.34 1.74
CA GLU A 268 32.81 -40.76 2.11
C GLU A 268 33.14 -41.61 0.88
N SER A 269 34.41 -41.53 0.46
CA SER A 269 35.10 -42.62 -0.22
C SER A 269 36.50 -42.74 0.39
N ASP A 270 36.68 -43.61 1.37
CA ASP A 270 37.78 -44.58 1.38
C ASP A 270 37.68 -45.45 2.65
N GLY A 271 37.45 -46.75 2.43
CA GLY A 271 37.44 -47.81 3.44
C GLY A 271 37.49 -49.16 2.77
#